data_AF-F0GCD3-F1
#
_entry.id   AF-F0GCD3-F1
#
_cell.length_a   1.000
_cell.length_b   1.000
_cell.length_c   1.000
_cell.angle_alpha   90.00
_cell.angle_beta   90.00
_cell.angle_gamma   90.00
#
_symmetry.space_group_name_H-M   'P 1'
#
loop_
_entity.id
_entity.type
_entity.pdbx_description
1 polymer ?
#
loop_
_entity_poly.entity_id
_entity_poly.type
_entity_poly.pdbx_seq_one_letter_code
_entity_poly.pdbx_strand_id
1 'polypeptide(L)'
;SVTALPPLRPFDDFARAGGATVYAAVKAALSRFTQGLAAELEADGIAVNLVAPSTAIRTPGAARYIPAGYPTEDVAYLAETALALCSVPAGERTGLIAHSLHFPLAHGLAVRSLDGRTPLPPPTIPAYAHPHIDPTGL
;
A
#
# COMPACT_ATOMS: atom_id res chain seq x y z
N SER A 1 1.28 0.49 -5.24
CA SER A 1 0.97 -0.89 -5.69
C SER A 1 2.26 -1.67 -5.58
N VAL A 2 2.16 -2.95 -5.24
CA VAL A 2 3.32 -3.84 -5.09
C VAL A 2 4.23 -3.93 -6.32
N THR A 3 3.71 -3.60 -7.50
CA THR A 3 4.47 -3.45 -8.76
C THR A 3 5.57 -2.37 -8.71
N ALA A 4 5.59 -1.51 -7.70
CA ALA A 4 6.70 -0.58 -7.45
C ALA A 4 7.98 -1.29 -6.97
N LEU A 5 7.85 -2.52 -6.46
CA LEU A 5 8.97 -3.30 -5.94
C LEU A 5 9.66 -4.09 -7.07
N PRO A 6 10.95 -4.42 -6.90
CA PRO A 6 11.66 -5.26 -7.87
C PRO A 6 10.96 -6.62 -8.06
N PRO A 7 10.81 -7.12 -9.30
CA PRO A 7 10.21 -8.43 -9.53
C PRO A 7 11.06 -9.55 -8.90
N LEU A 8 10.38 -10.58 -8.41
CA LEU A 8 11.01 -11.74 -7.81
C LEU A 8 11.75 -12.60 -8.85
N ARG A 9 12.68 -13.42 -8.37
CA ARG A 9 13.41 -14.40 -9.19
C ARG A 9 13.12 -15.83 -8.71
N PRO A 10 12.94 -16.80 -9.64
CA PRO A 10 12.85 -16.62 -11.09
C PRO A 10 11.63 -15.78 -11.50
N PHE A 11 11.72 -15.05 -12.62
CA PHE A 11 10.62 -14.19 -13.08
C PHE A 11 9.37 -15.02 -13.36
N ASP A 12 8.24 -14.61 -12.81
CA ASP A 12 6.93 -15.23 -13.03
C ASP A 12 6.32 -14.80 -14.39
N ASP A 13 5.14 -15.36 -14.71
CA ASP A 13 4.46 -15.05 -15.98
C ASP A 13 4.04 -13.58 -16.07
N PHE A 14 3.66 -12.97 -14.94
CA PHE A 14 3.29 -11.57 -14.91
C PHE A 14 4.48 -10.66 -15.22
N ALA A 15 5.65 -10.91 -14.63
CA ALA A 15 6.87 -10.15 -14.89
C ALA A 15 7.36 -10.32 -16.34
N ARG A 16 7.18 -11.52 -16.93
CA ARG A 16 7.59 -11.80 -18.32
C ARG A 16 6.63 -11.23 -19.37
N ALA A 17 5.33 -11.32 -19.15
CA ALA A 17 4.32 -11.11 -20.19
C ALA A 17 3.24 -10.07 -19.84
N GLY A 18 3.21 -9.55 -18.61
CA GLY A 18 2.14 -8.65 -18.14
C GLY A 18 2.20 -7.22 -18.69
N GLY A 19 3.25 -6.83 -19.41
CA GLY A 19 3.36 -5.50 -20.03
C GLY A 19 3.41 -4.33 -19.04
N ALA A 20 3.72 -4.60 -17.76
CA ALA A 20 3.59 -3.63 -16.68
C ALA A 20 4.79 -2.67 -16.55
N THR A 21 5.81 -2.72 -17.41
CA THR A 21 7.09 -2.00 -17.20
C THR A 21 6.93 -0.50 -16.97
N VAL A 22 6.25 0.22 -17.87
CA VAL A 22 6.03 1.67 -17.72
C VAL A 22 5.16 1.96 -16.50
N TYR A 23 4.12 1.16 -16.28
CA TYR A 23 3.24 1.28 -15.12
C TYR A 23 4.01 1.11 -13.80
N ALA A 24 4.83 0.07 -13.68
CA ALA A 24 5.67 -0.24 -12.54
C ALA A 24 6.72 0.85 -12.30
N ALA A 25 7.36 1.35 -13.37
CA ALA A 25 8.32 2.46 -13.27
C ALA A 25 7.67 3.72 -12.69
N VAL A 26 6.46 4.08 -13.15
CA VAL A 26 5.71 5.22 -12.58
C VAL A 26 5.32 4.96 -11.13
N LYS A 27 4.92 3.74 -10.77
CA LYS A 27 4.62 3.39 -9.37
C LYS A 27 5.86 3.48 -8.47
N ALA A 28 7.03 3.07 -8.94
CA ALA A 28 8.29 3.20 -8.22
C ALA A 28 8.72 4.67 -8.08
N ALA A 29 8.52 5.48 -9.12
CA ALA A 29 8.81 6.91 -9.08
C ALA A 29 8.00 7.63 -7.98
N LEU A 30 6.74 7.24 -7.76
CA LEU A 30 5.93 7.80 -6.66
C LEU A 30 6.57 7.53 -5.29
N SER A 31 7.11 6.34 -5.05
CA SER A 31 7.79 6.05 -3.78
C SER A 31 8.97 6.97 -3.55
N ARG A 32 9.84 7.13 -4.57
CA ARG A 32 11.01 8.01 -4.46
C ARG A 32 10.60 9.48 -4.32
N PHE A 33 9.57 9.91 -5.03
CA PHE A 33 9.03 11.26 -4.96
C PHE A 33 8.49 11.55 -3.55
N THR A 34 7.66 10.66 -2.99
CA THR A 34 7.14 10.78 -1.62
C THR A 34 8.25 10.96 -0.59
N GLN A 35 9.28 10.11 -0.62
CA GLN A 35 10.40 10.20 0.32
C GLN A 35 11.23 11.48 0.15
N GLY A 36 11.43 11.93 -1.08
CA GLY A 36 12.13 13.19 -1.35
C GLY A 36 11.36 14.40 -0.81
N LEU A 37 10.08 14.48 -1.16
CA LEU A 37 9.22 15.59 -0.74
C LEU A 37 8.99 15.60 0.77
N ALA A 38 8.92 14.42 1.41
CA ALA A 38 8.87 14.31 2.87
C ALA A 38 10.09 14.98 3.52
N ALA A 39 11.30 14.74 3.00
CA ALA A 39 12.52 15.35 3.53
C ALA A 39 12.57 16.86 3.26
N GLU A 40 12.09 17.32 2.10
CA GLU A 40 12.04 18.73 1.75
C GLU A 40 11.09 19.54 2.65
N LEU A 41 9.98 18.93 3.09
CA LEU A 41 8.91 19.62 3.83
C LEU A 41 8.85 19.28 5.33
N GLU A 42 9.78 18.47 5.83
CA GLU A 42 9.80 18.07 7.25
C GLU A 42 9.89 19.29 8.18
N ALA A 43 10.77 20.25 7.86
CA ALA A 43 10.96 21.47 8.63
C ALA A 43 9.72 22.39 8.62
N ASP A 44 8.87 22.29 7.60
CA ASP A 44 7.60 23.01 7.49
C ASP A 44 6.45 22.29 8.23
N GLY A 45 6.73 21.13 8.84
CA GLY A 45 5.74 20.34 9.57
C GLY A 45 4.72 19.62 8.66
N ILE A 46 5.04 19.42 7.37
CA ILE A 46 4.14 18.75 6.41
C ILE A 46 4.55 17.29 6.25
N ALA A 47 3.65 16.38 6.60
CA ALA A 47 3.85 14.95 6.43
C ALA A 47 3.54 14.54 4.97
N VAL A 48 4.46 13.81 4.33
CA VAL A 48 4.27 13.25 3.00
C VAL A 48 4.50 11.75 3.06
N ASN A 49 3.43 10.98 2.90
CA ASN A 49 3.46 9.52 2.97
C ASN A 49 2.77 8.91 1.74
N LEU A 50 3.05 7.64 1.46
CA LEU A 50 2.44 6.86 0.39
C LEU A 50 1.75 5.64 1.00
N VAL A 51 0.56 5.32 0.48
CA VAL A 51 -0.11 4.05 0.74
C VAL A 51 -0.35 3.29 -0.57
N ALA A 52 -0.11 1.99 -0.53
CA ALA A 52 -0.32 1.06 -1.62
C ALA A 52 -1.19 -0.14 -1.19
N PRO A 53 -1.94 -0.75 -2.11
CA PRO A 53 -2.49 -2.07 -1.87
C PRO A 53 -1.39 -3.12 -1.66
N SER A 54 -1.56 -4.01 -0.69
CA SER A 54 -0.69 -5.17 -0.46
C SER A 54 -0.93 -6.24 -1.52
N THR A 55 -2.20 -6.38 -1.91
CA THR A 55 -2.70 -7.25 -2.97
C THR A 55 -3.70 -6.48 -3.84
N ALA A 56 -4.60 -7.16 -4.56
CA ALA A 56 -5.62 -6.48 -5.36
C ALA A 56 -6.77 -5.97 -4.48
N ILE A 57 -7.29 -4.76 -4.77
CA ILE A 57 -8.55 -4.23 -4.21
C ILE A 57 -9.58 -4.14 -5.33
N ARG A 58 -10.76 -4.73 -5.13
CA ARG A 58 -11.86 -4.67 -6.09
C ARG A 58 -12.70 -3.40 -5.92
N THR A 59 -12.24 -2.28 -6.46
CA THR A 59 -13.06 -1.07 -6.60
C THR A 59 -13.88 -1.11 -7.90
N PRO A 60 -14.96 -0.31 -8.05
CA PRO A 60 -15.72 -0.23 -9.30
C PRO A 60 -14.85 0.04 -10.54
N GLY A 61 -13.82 0.87 -10.40
CA GLY A 61 -12.89 1.19 -11.50
C GLY A 61 -11.87 0.09 -11.81
N ALA A 62 -11.49 -0.71 -10.80
CA ALA A 62 -10.54 -1.81 -10.94
C ALA A 62 -11.19 -3.15 -11.32
N ALA A 63 -12.50 -3.32 -11.03
CA ALA A 63 -13.19 -4.60 -11.17
C ALA A 63 -13.06 -5.24 -12.56
N ARG A 64 -13.07 -4.44 -13.63
CA ARG A 64 -12.88 -4.91 -15.02
C ARG A 64 -11.49 -5.49 -15.33
N TYR A 65 -10.49 -5.17 -14.51
CA TYR A 65 -9.11 -5.63 -14.66
C TYR A 65 -8.77 -6.78 -13.70
N ILE A 66 -9.67 -7.13 -12.79
CA ILE A 66 -9.46 -8.18 -11.79
C ILE A 66 -10.37 -9.36 -12.13
N PRO A 67 -9.81 -10.54 -12.49
CA PRO A 67 -10.60 -11.72 -12.81
C PRO A 67 -11.66 -12.03 -11.76
N ALA A 68 -12.81 -12.57 -12.20
CA ALA A 68 -13.85 -13.02 -11.28
C ALA A 68 -13.28 -14.10 -10.35
N GLY A 69 -13.58 -13.99 -9.05
CA GLY A 69 -13.07 -14.92 -8.03
C GLY A 69 -11.59 -14.73 -7.64
N TYR A 70 -10.85 -13.80 -8.26
CA TYR A 70 -9.50 -13.45 -7.79
C TYR A 70 -9.59 -12.85 -6.38
N PRO A 71 -8.78 -13.32 -5.41
CA PRO A 71 -8.82 -12.85 -4.03
C PRO A 71 -8.45 -11.36 -3.96
N THR A 72 -9.21 -10.61 -3.15
CA THR A 72 -8.98 -9.19 -2.94
C THR A 72 -9.05 -8.83 -1.48
N GLU A 73 -8.28 -7.83 -1.08
CA GLU A 73 -8.38 -7.23 0.24
C GLU A 73 -9.59 -6.29 0.34
N ASP A 74 -10.13 -6.13 1.55
CA ASP A 74 -11.15 -5.12 1.83
C ASP A 74 -10.53 -3.73 1.74
N VAL A 75 -11.20 -2.81 1.03
CA VAL A 75 -10.75 -1.42 0.85
C VAL A 75 -10.66 -0.65 2.18
N ALA A 76 -11.38 -1.08 3.22
CA ALA A 76 -11.31 -0.50 4.55
C ALA A 76 -9.88 -0.54 5.14
N TYR A 77 -9.10 -1.59 4.84
CA TYR A 77 -7.71 -1.68 5.28
C TYR A 77 -6.82 -0.59 4.66
N LEU A 78 -7.04 -0.28 3.37
CA LEU A 78 -6.38 0.83 2.69
C LEU A 78 -6.79 2.18 3.30
N ALA A 79 -8.08 2.36 3.57
CA ALA A 79 -8.62 3.59 4.14
C ALA A 79 -8.06 3.86 5.55
N GLU A 80 -8.04 2.85 6.42
CA GLU A 80 -7.46 2.96 7.76
C GLU A 80 -5.95 3.28 7.70
N THR A 81 -5.21 2.63 6.79
CA THR A 81 -3.79 2.92 6.60
C THR A 81 -3.58 4.38 6.17
N ALA A 82 -4.38 4.88 5.23
CA ALA A 82 -4.31 6.28 4.80
C ALA A 82 -4.62 7.25 5.94
N LEU A 83 -5.63 6.94 6.76
CA LEU A 83 -5.96 7.73 7.94
C LEU A 83 -4.79 7.77 8.92
N ALA A 84 -4.22 6.61 9.27
CA ALA A 84 -3.11 6.51 10.20
C ALA A 84 -1.87 7.30 9.72
N LEU A 85 -1.55 7.27 8.43
CA LEU A 85 -0.45 8.04 7.85
C LEU A 85 -0.63 9.57 7.96
N CYS A 86 -1.86 10.04 8.17
CA CYS A 86 -2.20 11.47 8.28
C CYS A 86 -2.58 11.91 9.69
N SER A 87 -2.47 11.04 10.70
CA SER A 87 -3.05 11.26 12.03
C SER A 87 -2.06 11.79 13.09
N VAL A 88 -0.78 11.94 12.76
CA VAL A 88 0.25 12.46 13.68
C VAL A 88 1.12 13.50 12.97
N PRO A 89 1.84 14.37 13.70
CA PRO A 89 2.72 15.38 13.13
C PRO A 89 3.82 14.79 12.24
N ALA A 90 4.35 15.60 11.30
CA ALA A 90 5.40 15.18 10.37
C ALA A 90 6.67 14.67 11.06
N GLY A 91 7.08 15.29 12.18
CA GLY A 91 8.23 14.85 12.98
C GLY A 91 8.05 13.49 13.65
N GLU A 92 6.83 12.94 13.67
CA GLU A 92 6.54 11.57 14.12
C GLU A 92 6.33 10.60 12.95
N ARG A 93 5.76 11.06 11.83
CA ARG A 93 5.41 10.20 10.69
C ARG A 93 5.42 10.94 9.35
N THR A 94 6.52 10.85 8.63
CA THR A 94 6.66 11.31 7.25
C THR A 94 7.59 10.38 6.47
N GLY A 95 7.51 10.37 5.14
CA GLY A 95 8.38 9.59 4.26
C GLY A 95 8.06 8.10 4.15
N LEU A 96 6.94 7.63 4.70
CA LEU A 96 6.61 6.20 4.71
C LEU A 96 6.02 5.72 3.38
N ILE A 97 6.34 4.48 3.00
CA ILE A 97 5.78 3.70 1.88
C ILE A 97 5.00 2.50 2.44
N ALA A 98 3.77 2.75 2.89
CA ALA A 98 2.94 1.76 3.57
C ALA A 98 2.13 0.87 2.62
N HIS A 99 1.76 -0.32 3.11
CA HIS A 99 0.91 -1.27 2.41
C HIS A 99 -0.31 -1.65 3.25
N SER A 100 -1.48 -1.65 2.60
CA SER A 100 -2.83 -1.72 3.21
C SER A 100 -3.09 -2.83 4.22
N LEU A 101 -2.46 -4.00 4.12
CA LEU A 101 -2.62 -5.10 5.08
C LEU A 101 -1.47 -5.12 6.09
N HIS A 102 -0.26 -4.83 5.62
CA HIS A 102 0.96 -4.98 6.42
C HIS A 102 1.09 -3.90 7.48
N PHE A 103 0.84 -2.65 7.11
CA PHE A 103 0.94 -1.52 8.01
C PHE A 103 -0.07 -1.60 9.17
N PRO A 104 -1.38 -1.81 8.96
CA PRO A 104 -2.32 -1.94 10.07
C PRO A 104 -2.02 -3.16 10.94
N LEU A 105 -1.53 -4.26 10.38
CA LEU A 105 -1.12 -5.42 11.15
C LEU A 105 0.09 -5.12 12.05
N ALA A 106 1.14 -4.52 11.49
CA ALA A 106 2.38 -4.21 12.20
C ALA A 106 2.19 -3.15 13.30
N HIS A 107 1.30 -2.19 13.05
CA HIS A 107 1.02 -1.09 13.99
C HIS A 107 -0.19 -1.36 14.90
N GLY A 108 -0.82 -2.53 14.80
CA GLY A 108 -1.97 -2.90 15.64
C GLY A 108 -3.19 -1.98 15.46
N LEU A 109 -3.44 -1.51 14.23
CA LEU A 109 -4.53 -0.56 13.95
C LEU A 109 -5.90 -1.24 14.02
N ALA A 110 -6.86 -0.55 14.64
CA ALA A 110 -8.24 -1.00 14.75
C ALA A 110 -9.04 -0.60 13.50
N VAL A 111 -9.04 -1.48 12.49
CA VAL A 111 -9.71 -1.22 11.21
C VAL A 111 -11.23 -1.37 11.36
N ARG A 112 -11.98 -0.43 10.79
CA ARG A 112 -13.45 -0.43 10.75
C ARG A 112 -13.96 -0.37 9.32
N SER A 113 -15.21 -0.79 9.11
CA SER A 113 -15.90 -0.64 7.83
C SER A 113 -15.89 0.82 7.38
N LEU A 114 -16.10 1.08 6.08
CA LEU A 114 -16.02 2.43 5.53
C LEU A 114 -17.04 3.43 6.14
N ASP A 115 -18.11 2.94 6.76
CA ASP A 115 -19.06 3.77 7.52
C ASP A 115 -18.64 4.01 8.99
N GLY A 116 -17.49 3.46 9.40
CA GLY A 116 -16.90 3.56 10.73
C GLY A 116 -17.56 2.70 11.80
N ARG A 117 -18.54 1.85 11.46
CA ARG A 117 -19.41 1.20 12.46
C ARG A 117 -18.92 -0.17 12.89
N THR A 118 -18.55 -1.01 11.95
CA THR A 118 -18.25 -2.43 12.19
C THR A 118 -16.74 -2.64 12.28
N PRO A 119 -16.21 -3.21 13.38
CA PRO A 119 -14.81 -3.62 13.45
C PRO A 119 -14.52 -4.75 12.44
N LEU A 120 -13.40 -4.63 11.73
CA LEU A 120 -12.87 -5.71 10.90
C LEU A 120 -11.86 -6.55 11.70
N PRO A 121 -11.66 -7.83 11.35
CA PRO A 121 -10.60 -8.62 11.95
C PRO A 121 -9.22 -8.05 11.58
N PRO A 122 -8.17 -8.36 12.36
CA PRO A 122 -6.80 -8.06 11.96
C PRO A 122 -6.50 -8.57 10.54
N PRO A 123 -5.74 -7.83 9.73
CA PRO A 123 -5.37 -8.25 8.38
C PRO A 123 -4.66 -9.61 8.40
N THR A 124 -5.05 -10.51 7.49
CA THR A 124 -4.27 -11.72 7.20
C THR A 124 -3.41 -11.48 5.98
N ILE A 125 -2.09 -11.59 6.11
CA ILE A 125 -1.16 -11.43 4.97
C ILE A 125 -1.19 -12.70 4.13
N PRO A 126 -1.63 -12.65 2.86
CA PRO A 126 -1.64 -13.84 2.02
C PRO A 126 -0.22 -14.31 1.71
N ALA A 127 0.00 -15.62 1.60
CA ALA A 127 1.31 -16.19 1.28
C ALA A 127 1.88 -15.74 -0.08
N TYR A 128 1.02 -15.26 -0.99
CA TYR A 128 1.42 -14.71 -2.29
C TYR A 128 1.68 -13.20 -2.26
N ALA A 129 1.52 -12.53 -1.12
CA ALA A 129 1.92 -11.13 -0.99
C ALA A 129 3.43 -11.01 -1.24
N HIS A 130 3.83 -9.87 -1.81
CA HIS A 130 5.22 -9.70 -2.20
C HIS A 130 6.13 -9.64 -0.96
N PRO A 131 7.18 -10.46 -0.89
CA PRO A 131 7.98 -10.65 0.32
C PRO A 131 8.85 -9.44 0.68
N HIS A 132 9.08 -8.51 -0.26
CA HIS A 132 9.82 -7.27 0.01
C HIS A 132 8.94 -6.10 0.45
N ILE A 133 7.68 -6.33 0.80
CA ILE A 133 6.90 -5.29 1.47
C ILE A 133 7.46 -5.10 2.88
N ASP A 134 7.96 -3.90 3.18
CA ASP A 134 8.28 -3.53 4.56
C ASP A 134 6.97 -3.29 5.33
N PRO A 135 6.71 -4.05 6.41
CA PRO A 135 5.45 -3.94 7.14
C PRO A 135 5.32 -2.66 7.97
N THR A 136 6.43 -1.99 8.28
CA THR A 136 6.46 -0.69 8.98
C THR A 136 6.35 0.50 8.02
N GLY A 137 6.58 0.26 6.72
CA GLY A 137 6.56 1.28 5.68
C GLY A 137 7.86 2.09 5.56
N LEU A 138 8.94 1.68 6.22
CA LEU A 138 10.28 2.27 6.08
C LEU A 138 11.05 1.68 4.88
#